data_AF-M7NQP2-F1
#
_entry.id   AF-M7NQP2-F1
#
_cell.length_a   1.000
_cell.length_b   1.000
_cell.length_c   1.000
_cell.angle_alpha   90.00
_cell.angle_beta   90.00
_cell.angle_gamma   90.00
#
_symmetry.space_group_name_H-M   'P 1'
#
loop_
_entity.id
_entity.type
_entity.pdbx_description
1 polymer ?
#
loop_
_entity_poly.entity_id
_entity_poly.type
_entity_poly.pdbx_seq_one_letter_code
_entity_poly.pdbx_strand_id
1 'polypeptide(L)' 'MVVPGDTLIFKCELLAPIKRGIAKMKGYAFVGDTLVSEAELSASIVRKDS' A
#
# COMPACT_ATOMS: atom_id res chain seq x y z
N MET A 1 3.41 7.28 -16.92
CA MET A 1 2.88 6.05 -17.55
C MET A 1 3.74 4.91 -17.07
N VAL A 2 3.15 3.83 -16.56
CA VAL A 2 3.88 2.63 -16.13
C VAL A 2 3.82 1.60 -17.25
N VAL A 3 4.93 0.95 -17.55
CA VAL A 3 5.07 0.00 -18.67
C VAL A 3 5.75 -1.30 -18.23
N PRO A 4 5.64 -2.40 -19.00
CA PRO A 4 6.38 -3.63 -18.70
C PRO A 4 7.89 -3.39 -18.61
N GLY A 5 8.51 -3.94 -17.57
CA GLY A 5 9.93 -3.73 -17.25
C GLY A 5 10.15 -2.69 -16.15
N ASP A 6 9.17 -1.84 -15.84
CA ASP A 6 9.25 -0.95 -14.69
C ASP A 6 9.26 -1.73 -13.37
N THR A 7 10.04 -1.25 -12.41
CA THR A 7 9.97 -1.72 -11.02
C THR A 7 9.14 -0.74 -10.21
N LEU A 8 8.03 -1.23 -9.67
CA LEU A 8 7.19 -0.47 -8.75
C LEU A 8 7.70 -0.61 -7.33
N ILE A 9 8.07 0.52 -6.72
CA ILE A 9 8.43 0.59 -5.31
C ILE A 9 7.21 1.07 -4.54
N PHE A 10 6.68 0.21 -3.67
CA PHE A 10 5.57 0.54 -2.79
C PHE A 10 6.10 1.06 -1.45
N LYS A 11 5.65 2.24 -1.06
CA LYS A 11 5.86 2.80 0.27
C LYS A 11 4.50 2.92 0.96
N CYS A 12 4.32 2.19 2.04
CA CYS A 12 3.06 2.15 2.77
C CYS A 12 3.29 2.52 4.23
N GLU A 13 2.53 3.50 4.72
CA GLU A 13 2.63 4.01 6.08
C GLU A 13 1.29 3.88 6.79
N LEU A 14 1.31 3.41 8.04
CA LEU A 14 0.11 3.35 8.88
C LEU A 14 -0.34 4.78 9.23
N LEU A 15 -1.59 5.10 8.92
CA LEU A 15 -2.20 6.38 9.29
C LEU A 15 -2.55 6.46 10.79
N ALA A 16 -2.74 5.29 11.40
CA ALA A 16 -3.00 5.14 12.82
C ALA A 16 -2.58 3.73 13.28
N PRO A 17 -2.37 3.51 14.59
CA PRO A 17 -2.19 2.17 15.13
C PRO A 17 -3.36 1.26 14.74
N ILE A 18 -3.06 0.00 14.44
CA ILE A 18 -4.06 -1.00 14.07
C ILE A 18 -5.05 -1.18 15.23
N LYS A 19 -6.34 -1.04 14.96
CA LYS A 19 -7.41 -1.15 15.97
C LYS A 19 -8.47 -2.13 15.50
N ARG A 20 -8.85 -3.06 16.38
CA ARG A 20 -9.85 -4.12 16.09
C ARG A 20 -9.53 -4.91 14.81
N GLY A 21 -8.24 -5.13 14.55
CA GLY A 21 -7.78 -5.82 13.34
C GLY A 21 -7.87 -5.01 12.04
N ILE A 22 -8.26 -3.72 12.09
CA ILE A 22 -8.34 -2.87 10.90
C ILE A 22 -7.05 -2.04 10.78
N ALA A 23 -6.36 -2.18 9.65
CA ALA A 23 -5.24 -1.34 9.26
C ALA A 23 -5.73 -0.24 8.31
N LYS A 24 -5.37 1.01 8.61
CA LYS A 24 -5.54 2.16 7.71
C LYS A 24 -4.17 2.63 7.28
N MET A 25 -3.94 2.74 5.99
CA MET A 25 -2.64 3.06 5.43
C MET A 25 -2.75 4.11 4.35
N LYS A 26 -1.68 4.91 4.20
CA LYS A 26 -1.44 5.67 2.98
C LYS A 26 -0.37 4.95 2.18
N GLY A 27 -0.68 4.66 0.92
CA GLY A 27 0.19 3.97 0.00
C GLY A 27 0.64 4.90 -1.11
N TYR A 28 1.91 4.80 -1.45
CA TYR A 28 2.53 5.47 -2.59
C TYR A 28 3.24 4.42 -3.44
N ALA A 29 3.17 4.56 -4.76
CA ALA A 29 3.90 3.73 -5.70
C ALA A 29 4.79 4.60 -6.58
N PHE A 30 6.05 4.21 -6.73
CA PHE A 30 7.07 4.93 -7.49
C PHE A 30 7.67 4.06 -8.58
N VAL A 31 8.10 4.69 -9.68
CA VAL A 31 9.04 4.12 -10.66
C VAL A 31 10.25 5.06 -10.69
N GLY A 32 11.41 4.57 -10.25
CA GLY A 32 12.53 5.44 -9.90
C GLY A 32 12.11 6.46 -8.84
N ASP A 33 12.36 7.75 -9.10
CA ASP A 33 11.98 8.86 -8.21
C ASP A 33 10.61 9.48 -8.53
N THR A 34 9.89 8.93 -9.50
CA THR A 34 8.59 9.49 -9.94
C THR A 34 7.44 8.80 -9.23
N LEU A 35 6.58 9.59 -8.56
CA LEU A 35 5.31 9.11 -8.01
C LEU A 35 4.35 8.77 -9.16
N VAL A 36 3.92 7.51 -9.25
CA VAL A 36 3.02 7.03 -10.30
C VAL A 36 1.62 6.68 -9.81
N SER A 37 1.45 6.46 -8.50
CA SER A 37 0.15 6.22 -7.89
C SER A 37 0.19 6.55 -6.39
N GLU A 38 -0.94 7.02 -5.86
CA GLU A 38 -1.17 7.18 -4.43
C GLU A 38 -2.60 6.74 -4.07
N ALA A 39 -2.78 6.21 -2.87
CA ALA A 39 -4.08 5.78 -2.38
C ALA A 39 -4.16 5.77 -0.85
N GLU A 40 -5.37 5.90 -0.32
CA GLU A 40 -5.68 5.54 1.06
C GLU A 40 -6.35 4.17 1.09
N LEU A 41 -5.75 3.25 1.86
CA LEU A 41 -6.13 1.85 1.89
C LEU A 41 -6.67 1.49 3.28
N SER A 42 -7.67 0.61 3.30
CA SER A 42 -8.19 0.00 4.53
C SER A 42 -8.25 -1.51 4.36
N ALA A 43 -7.70 -2.25 5.32
CA ALA A 43 -7.65 -3.70 5.30
C ALA A 43 -8.07 -4.29 6.64
N SER A 44 -8.67 -5.48 6.61
CA SER A 44 -9.01 -6.27 7.80
C SER A 44 -8.06 -7.46 7.92
N ILE A 45 -7.45 -7.63 9.09
CA ILE A 45 -6.61 -8.77 9.41
C ILE A 45 -7.53 -9.94 9.78
N VAL A 46 -7.55 -10.96 8.92
CA VAL A 46 -8.32 -12.19 9.10
C VAL A 46 -7.37 -13.39 9.22
N ARG A 47 -7.82 -14.46 9.86
CA ARG A 47 -7.06 -15.73 9.85
C ARG A 47 -7.10 -16.30 8.43
N LYS A 48 -5.99 -16.88 8.00
CA LYS A 48 -5.96 -17.65 6.75
C LYS A 48 -6.71 -18.95 7.00
N ASP A 49 -7.75 -19.20 6.23
CA ASP A 49 -8.41 -20.51 6.21
C ASP A 49 -7.51 -21.50 5.45
N SER A 50 -7.38 -22.71 6.01
CA SER A 50 -6.57 -23.81 5.48
C SER A 50 -7.18 -24.42 4.22
#